data_AF-A0A7J5JPM4-F1
#
_entry.id   AF-A0A7J5JPM4-F1
#
_cell.length_a   1.000
_cell.length_b   1.000
_cell.length_c   1.000
_cell.angle_alpha   90.00
_cell.angle_beta   90.00
_cell.angle_gamma   90.00
#
_symmetry.space_group_name_H-M   'P 1'
#
loop_
_entity.id
_entity.type
_entity.pdbx_description
1 polymer ?
#
loop_
_entity_poly.entity_id
_entity_poly.type
_entity_poly.pdbx_seq_one_letter_code
_entity_poly.pdbx_strand_id
1 'polypeptide(L)'
;MNNNNSKTIVWDNIPEWAIFSLEYGIDEELFLPDEDKEMITKFIVENFPNGYTMSVDWESYNEFDTNPAFGKACKTYKVTFCIL
;
A
#
# COMPACT_ATOMS: atom_id res chain seq x y z
N MET A 1 -5.06 -23.88 -19.78
CA MET A 1 -5.67 -23.35 -18.54
C MET A 1 -4.52 -22.97 -17.63
N ASN A 2 -4.14 -21.69 -17.61
CA ASN A 2 -3.09 -21.22 -16.69
C ASN A 2 -3.75 -21.04 -15.32
N ASN A 3 -3.37 -21.89 -14.37
CA ASN A 3 -3.65 -21.64 -12.96
C ASN A 3 -2.81 -20.45 -12.51
N ASN A 4 -3.26 -19.24 -12.83
CA ASN A 4 -2.76 -18.03 -12.19
C ASN A 4 -3.31 -18.05 -10.76
N ASN A 5 -2.55 -18.65 -9.85
CA ASN A 5 -2.85 -18.62 -8.42
C ASN A 5 -2.57 -17.21 -7.86
N SER A 6 -3.23 -16.18 -8.39
CA SER A 6 -3.12 -14.81 -7.89
C SER A 6 -3.55 -14.83 -6.42
N LYS A 7 -2.59 -14.61 -5.52
CA LYS A 7 -2.86 -14.58 -4.08
C LYS A 7 -3.38 -13.20 -3.73
N THR A 8 -4.58 -13.15 -3.14
CA THR A 8 -5.14 -11.91 -2.60
C THR A 8 -4.73 -11.75 -1.14
N ILE A 9 -4.26 -10.56 -0.77
CA ILE A 9 -3.94 -10.17 0.61
C ILE A 9 -4.69 -8.88 0.92
N VAL A 10 -5.25 -8.81 2.13
CA VAL A 10 -5.96 -7.63 2.62
C VAL A 10 -5.17 -7.00 3.76
N TRP A 11 -4.96 -5.70 3.69
CA TRP A 11 -4.39 -4.87 4.75
C TRP A 11 -5.45 -3.84 5.12
N ASP A 12 -5.78 -3.71 6.40
CA ASP A 12 -6.79 -2.78 6.91
C ASP A 12 -6.20 -1.48 7.49
N ASN A 13 -4.88 -1.32 7.38
CA ASN A 13 -4.13 -0.24 8.00
C ASN A 13 -3.09 0.44 7.06
N ILE A 14 -3.38 0.51 5.75
CA ILE A 14 -2.47 1.20 4.80
C ILE A 14 -2.59 2.72 4.96
N PRO A 15 -1.48 3.46 5.14
CA PRO A 15 -1.50 4.92 5.27
C PRO A 15 -2.11 5.63 4.06
N GLU A 16 -3.00 6.60 4.30
CA GLU A 16 -3.65 7.41 3.25
C GLU A 16 -2.64 8.09 2.32
N TRP A 17 -1.59 8.68 2.89
CA TRP A 17 -0.57 9.41 2.15
C TRP A 17 0.25 8.54 1.20
N ALA A 18 0.22 7.21 1.37
CA ALA A 18 0.97 6.27 0.54
C ALA A 18 0.15 5.66 -0.59
N ILE A 19 -1.19 5.80 -0.56
CA ILE A 19 -2.08 5.08 -1.49
C ILE A 19 -1.78 5.40 -2.96
N PHE A 20 -1.53 6.67 -3.30
CA PHE A 20 -1.27 7.05 -4.68
C PHE A 20 0.09 6.57 -5.17
N SER A 21 1.15 6.70 -4.37
CA SER A 21 2.44 6.06 -4.66
C SER A 21 2.35 4.55 -4.83
N LEU A 22 1.49 3.87 -4.07
CA LEU A 22 1.29 2.42 -4.20
C LEU A 22 0.55 2.05 -5.50
N GLU A 23 -0.32 2.91 -6.02
CA GLU A 23 -1.07 2.67 -7.27
C GLU A 23 -0.26 3.06 -8.52
N TYR A 24 0.35 4.25 -8.50
CA TYR A 24 1.00 4.85 -9.68
C TYR A 24 2.53 4.74 -9.69
N GLY A 25 3.11 4.36 -8.55
CA GLY A 25 4.56 4.28 -8.37
C GLY A 25 5.14 5.50 -7.65
N ILE A 26 6.22 5.26 -6.92
CA ILE A 26 6.86 6.22 -6.02
C ILE A 26 7.52 7.38 -6.78
N ASP A 27 8.00 7.12 -8.01
CA ASP A 27 8.70 8.09 -8.83
C ASP A 27 7.77 9.18 -9.41
N GLU A 28 6.45 8.94 -9.43
CA GLU A 28 5.48 9.92 -9.89
C GLU A 28 5.14 10.97 -8.81
N GLU A 29 5.48 10.72 -7.55
CA GLU A 29 5.06 11.56 -6.42
C GLU A 29 6.15 12.55 -5.98
N LEU A 30 6.08 13.76 -6.56
CA LEU A 30 7.05 14.86 -6.37
C LEU A 30 7.14 15.41 -4.94
N PHE A 31 6.12 15.18 -4.10
CA PHE A 31 5.99 15.84 -2.80
C PHE A 31 6.28 14.93 -1.59
N LEU A 32 6.58 13.65 -1.80
CA LEU A 32 6.95 12.77 -0.70
C LEU A 32 8.40 13.01 -0.24
N PRO A 33 8.64 13.19 1.06
CA PRO A 33 9.98 13.15 1.64
C PRO A 33 10.70 11.85 1.31
N ASP A 34 12.04 11.88 1.26
CA ASP A 34 12.84 10.69 0.97
C ASP A 34 12.63 9.55 1.99
N GLU A 35 12.40 9.90 3.26
CA GLU A 35 12.06 8.93 4.33
C GLU A 35 10.78 8.15 4.00
N ASP A 36 9.74 8.85 3.54
CA ASP A 36 8.45 8.25 3.20
C ASP A 36 8.57 7.38 1.94
N LYS A 37 9.34 7.83 0.93
CA LYS A 37 9.64 7.03 -0.26
C LYS A 37 10.38 5.74 0.07
N GLU A 38 11.34 5.80 0.99
CA GLU A 38 12.08 4.62 1.46
C GLU A 38 11.14 3.64 2.17
N MET A 39 10.23 4.12 3.02
CA MET A 39 9.25 3.28 3.69
C MET A 39 8.33 2.54 2.71
N ILE A 40 7.78 3.24 1.71
CA ILE A 40 6.93 2.62 0.69
C ILE A 40 7.75 1.61 -0.13
N THR A 41 8.96 1.99 -0.56
CA THR A 41 9.84 1.10 -1.35
C THR A 41 10.12 -0.21 -0.61
N LYS A 42 10.46 -0.10 0.68
CA LYS A 42 10.72 -1.25 1.54
C LYS A 42 9.47 -2.12 1.68
N PHE A 43 8.32 -1.51 1.94
CA PHE A 43 7.04 -2.22 2.01
C PHE A 43 6.74 -3.02 0.73
N ILE A 44 6.94 -2.41 -0.45
CA ILE A 44 6.73 -3.07 -1.74
C ILE A 44 7.69 -4.25 -1.93
N VAL A 45 9.00 -4.03 -1.73
CA VAL A 45 10.02 -5.07 -1.97
C VAL A 45 9.84 -6.27 -1.03
N GLU A 46 9.48 -6.02 0.23
CA GLU A 46 9.30 -7.09 1.24
C GLU A 46 8.02 -7.90 1.01
N ASN A 47 6.94 -7.28 0.55
CA ASN A 47 5.63 -7.93 0.46
C ASN A 47 5.26 -8.37 -0.97
N PHE A 48 5.77 -7.67 -1.98
CA PHE A 48 5.35 -7.81 -3.38
C PHE A 48 6.53 -7.81 -4.37
N PRO A 49 7.52 -8.71 -4.22
CA PRO A 49 8.73 -8.73 -5.04
C PRO A 49 8.48 -8.96 -6.54
N ASN A 50 7.34 -9.55 -6.90
CA ASN A 50 6.92 -9.80 -8.29
C ASN A 50 5.91 -8.75 -8.81
N GLY A 51 5.61 -7.72 -8.00
CA GLY A 51 4.56 -6.75 -8.28
C GLY A 51 3.17 -7.18 -7.78
N TYR A 52 2.22 -6.26 -7.92
CA TYR A 52 0.86 -6.41 -7.47
C TYR A 52 -0.08 -5.52 -8.29
N THR A 53 -1.38 -5.79 -8.20
CA THR A 53 -2.43 -4.79 -8.43
C THR A 53 -3.16 -4.54 -7.12
N MET A 54 -3.81 -3.38 -6.97
CA MET A 54 -4.51 -3.05 -5.72
C MET A 54 -5.90 -2.45 -5.96
N SER A 55 -6.72 -2.49 -4.92
CA SER A 55 -8.04 -1.86 -4.84
C SER A 55 -8.26 -1.34 -3.43
N VAL A 56 -8.71 -0.08 -3.34
CA VAL A 56 -8.92 0.63 -2.07
C VAL A 56 -10.41 0.68 -1.75
N ASP A 57 -10.76 0.31 -0.52
CA ASP A 57 -12.10 0.48 0.03
C ASP A 57 -12.18 1.83 0.76
N TRP A 58 -12.61 2.87 0.04
CA TRP A 58 -12.68 4.25 0.54
C TRP A 58 -13.70 4.46 1.67
N GLU A 59 -14.63 3.53 1.87
CA GLU A 59 -15.62 3.58 2.96
C GLU A 59 -15.06 2.90 4.23
N SER A 60 -14.07 2.02 4.09
CA SER A 60 -13.43 1.30 5.19
C SER A 60 -12.12 1.97 5.59
N TYR A 61 -12.21 3.02 6.41
CA TYR A 61 -11.06 3.76 6.92
C TYR A 61 -11.05 3.89 8.45
N ASN A 62 -9.85 4.05 9.01
CA ASN A 62 -9.64 4.53 10.37
C ASN A 62 -9.12 5.98 10.28
N GLU A 63 -9.88 6.94 10.81
CA GLU A 63 -9.54 8.37 10.75
C GLU A 63 -8.21 8.68 11.45
N PHE A 64 -7.85 7.89 12.48
CA PHE A 64 -6.57 8.01 13.17
C PHE A 64 -6.11 6.65 13.71
N ASP A 65 -5.30 5.96 12.94
CA ASP A 65 -4.69 4.68 13.31
C ASP A 65 -3.34 4.90 13.99
N THR A 66 -3.19 4.39 15.22
CA THR A 66 -1.93 4.44 15.96
C THR A 66 -0.92 3.39 15.52
N ASN A 67 -1.34 2.40 14.72
CA ASN A 67 -0.53 1.27 14.27
C ASN A 67 -0.70 1.02 12.76
N PRO A 68 -0.34 2.00 11.90
CA PRO A 68 -0.36 1.81 10.45
C PRO A 68 0.63 0.72 10.02
N ALA A 69 0.45 0.20 8.80
CA ALA A 69 1.33 -0.80 8.20
C ALA A 69 2.82 -0.36 8.18
N PHE A 70 3.04 0.94 8.00
CA PHE A 70 4.34 1.60 8.07
C PHE A 70 4.13 3.10 8.34
N GLY A 71 5.20 3.79 8.69
CA GLY A 71 5.16 5.22 9.02
C GLY A 71 4.55 5.52 10.40
N LYS A 72 4.18 6.79 10.60
CA LYS A 72 3.62 7.30 11.85
C LYS A 72 2.09 7.24 11.85
N ALA A 73 1.49 7.34 13.04
CA ALA A 73 0.06 7.35 13.22
C ALA A 73 -0.63 8.36 12.28
N CYS A 74 -1.60 7.88 11.51
CA CYS A 74 -2.27 8.64 10.46
C CYS A 74 -3.60 7.99 10.09
N LYS A 75 -4.33 8.61 9.15
CA LYS A 75 -5.51 7.99 8.56
C LYS A 75 -5.10 6.79 7.71
N THR A 76 -5.82 5.68 7.86
CA THR A 76 -5.56 4.45 7.11
C THR A 76 -6.79 3.92 6.41
N TYR A 77 -6.58 3.18 5.31
CA TYR A 77 -7.64 2.53 4.54
C TYR A 77 -7.39 1.04 4.43
N LYS A 78 -8.49 0.32 4.23
CA LYS A 78 -8.45 -1.06 3.81
C LYS A 78 -8.12 -1.18 2.32
N VAL A 79 -7.07 -1.91 2.03
CA VAL A 79 -6.58 -2.16 0.67
C VAL A 79 -6.48 -3.66 0.42
N THR A 80 -6.97 -4.06 -0.74
CA THR A 80 -6.86 -5.43 -1.24
C THR A 80 -5.80 -5.48 -2.33
N PHE A 81 -4.75 -6.26 -2.10
CA PHE A 81 -3.66 -6.49 -3.05
C PHE A 81 -3.82 -7.85 -3.73
N CYS A 82 -3.64 -7.89 -5.05
CA CYS A 82 -3.56 -9.12 -5.83
C CYS A 82 -2.12 -9.30 -6.32
N ILE A 83 -1.43 -10.32 -5.81
CA ILE A 83 -0.03 -10.61 -6.12
C ILE A 83 0.07 -11.30 -7.48
N LEU A 84 1.02 -10.85 -8.31
CA LEU A 84 1.30 -11.36 -9.65
C LEU A 84 2.28 -12.55 -9.66
#